data_AF-X0Q8Q7-F1
#
_entry.id   AF-X0Q8Q7-F1
#
_cell.length_a   1.000
_cell.length_b   1.000
_cell.length_c   1.000
_cell.angle_alpha   90.00
_cell.angle_beta   90.00
_cell.angle_gamma   90.00
#
_symmetry.space_group_name_H-M   'P 1'
#
loop_
_entity.id
_entity.type
_entity.pdbx_description
1 polymer ?
#
loop_
_entity_poly.entity_id
_entity_poly.type
_entity_poly.pdbx_seq_one_letter_code
_entity_poly.pdbx_strand_id
1 'polypeptide(L)'
;MIKNSPYVTLNSKTIEQGSHNILIKYLDEDMLTTIDPFDAVQLAYVIEICINHRNQAAAGRYLYANSRTQLKSNNDSDRLRKYLLKFGLRFDGLKR
;
A
#
# COMPACT_ATOMS: atom_id res chain seq x y z
N MET A 1 -5.45 32.95 -23.09
CA MET A 1 -5.14 31.55 -23.46
C MET A 1 -4.81 30.80 -22.17
N ILE A 2 -5.48 29.67 -21.93
CA ILE A 2 -5.55 29.00 -20.62
C ILE A 2 -4.20 28.35 -20.26
N LYS A 3 -3.83 28.46 -18.99
CA LYS A 3 -2.55 28.10 -18.36
C LYS A 3 -2.35 26.57 -18.32
N ASN A 4 -1.24 26.07 -18.85
CA ASN A 4 -0.75 24.71 -18.56
C ASN A 4 -0.21 24.68 -17.13
N SER A 5 -1.07 24.31 -16.18
CA SER A 5 -0.70 24.09 -14.79
C SER A 5 -0.09 22.69 -14.65
N PRO A 6 1.15 22.52 -14.16
CA PRO A 6 1.85 21.23 -14.09
C PRO A 6 1.35 20.32 -12.95
N TYR A 7 0.18 20.62 -12.36
CA TYR A 7 -0.39 19.77 -11.34
C TYR A 7 -1.05 18.57 -12.00
N VAL A 8 -0.50 17.38 -11.75
CA VAL A 8 -1.24 16.12 -11.87
C VAL A 8 -2.59 16.36 -11.22
N THR A 9 -3.67 16.28 -12.01
CA THR A 9 -5.00 16.42 -11.45
C THR A 9 -5.24 15.19 -10.57
N LEU A 10 -5.16 15.39 -9.26
CA LEU A 10 -5.44 14.36 -8.26
C LEU A 10 -6.97 14.16 -8.22
N ASN A 11 -7.45 13.35 -9.15
CA ASN A 11 -8.83 12.88 -9.20
C ASN A 11 -8.87 11.38 -8.92
N SER A 12 -10.06 10.84 -8.63
CA SER A 12 -10.23 9.42 -8.33
C SER A 12 -9.66 8.52 -9.43
N LYS A 13 -9.88 8.86 -10.70
CA LYS A 13 -9.38 8.10 -11.85
C LYS A 13 -7.86 7.98 -11.86
N THR A 14 -7.13 9.06 -11.59
CA THR A 14 -5.65 9.03 -11.52
C THR A 14 -5.17 8.19 -10.34
N ILE A 15 -5.86 8.25 -9.19
CA ILE A 15 -5.53 7.47 -7.99
C ILE A 15 -5.77 5.98 -8.22
N GLU A 16 -6.92 5.62 -8.80
CA GLU A 16 -7.27 4.24 -9.15
C GLU A 16 -6.27 3.67 -10.16
N GLN A 17 -5.93 4.42 -11.21
CA GLN A 17 -4.94 3.99 -12.20
C GLN A 17 -3.55 3.82 -11.59
N GLY A 18 -3.11 4.75 -10.74
CA GLY A 18 -1.82 4.65 -10.04
C GLY A 18 -1.78 3.42 -9.13
N SER A 19 -2.85 3.18 -8.39
CA SER A 19 -2.98 2.01 -7.51
C SER A 19 -2.93 0.73 -8.32
N HIS A 20 -3.72 0.64 -9.40
CA HIS A 20 -3.75 -0.51 -10.29
C HIS A 20 -2.36 -0.84 -10.87
N ASN A 21 -1.59 0.17 -11.31
CA ASN A 21 -0.25 -0.02 -11.85
C ASN A 21 0.75 -0.66 -10.86
N ILE A 22 0.55 -0.46 -9.55
CA ILE A 22 1.32 -1.14 -8.51
C ILE A 22 0.78 -2.55 -8.32
N LEU A 23 -0.54 -2.70 -8.17
CA LEU A 23 -1.19 -3.97 -7.83
C LEU A 23 -1.00 -5.05 -8.89
N ILE A 24 -0.99 -4.71 -10.19
CA ILE A 24 -0.80 -5.69 -11.28
C ILE A 24 0.52 -6.47 -11.21
N LYS A 25 1.49 -6.00 -10.42
CA LYS A 25 2.78 -6.66 -10.23
C LYS A 25 2.76 -7.73 -9.14
N TYR A 26 1.74 -7.72 -8.29
CA TYR A 26 1.71 -8.50 -7.04
C TYR A 26 0.44 -9.33 -6.87
N LEU A 27 -0.67 -8.95 -7.51
CA LEU A 27 -1.94 -9.65 -7.44
C LEU A 27 -2.21 -10.44 -8.73
N ASP A 28 -2.98 -11.51 -8.61
CA ASP A 28 -3.53 -12.24 -9.76
C ASP A 28 -4.77 -11.53 -10.33
N GLU A 29 -5.24 -12.00 -11.49
CA GLU A 29 -6.36 -11.41 -12.21
C GLU A 29 -7.67 -11.46 -11.41
N ASP A 30 -7.92 -12.57 -10.71
CA ASP A 30 -9.11 -12.75 -9.89
C ASP A 30 -9.17 -11.72 -8.75
N MET A 31 -8.05 -11.48 -8.06
CA MET A 31 -8.00 -10.48 -7.00
C MET A 31 -8.04 -9.05 -7.56
N LEU A 32 -7.41 -8.77 -8.71
CA LEU A 32 -7.47 -7.47 -9.37
C LEU A 32 -8.88 -7.07 -9.80
N THR A 33 -9.71 -8.03 -10.18
CA THR A 33 -11.09 -7.78 -10.64
C THR A 33 -12.09 -7.68 -9.49
N THR A 34 -11.77 -8.22 -8.31
CA THR A 34 -12.69 -8.29 -7.16
C THR A 34 -12.31 -7.37 -6.00
N ILE A 35 -11.09 -6.82 -5.98
CA ILE A 35 -10.65 -5.90 -4.92
C ILE A 35 -11.49 -4.62 -4.91
N ASP A 36 -11.99 -4.26 -3.73
CA ASP A 36 -12.72 -3.01 -3.55
C ASP A 36 -11.80 -1.80 -3.81
N PRO A 37 -12.30 -0.70 -4.40
CA PRO A 37 -11.49 0.51 -4.63
C PRO A 37 -10.83 1.07 -3.36
N PHE A 38 -11.49 0.92 -2.21
CA PHE A 38 -10.94 1.30 -0.91
C PHE A 38 -9.66 0.51 -0.59
N ASP A 39 -9.72 -0.82 -0.70
CA ASP A 39 -8.60 -1.69 -0.42
C ASP A 39 -7.50 -1.54 -1.47
N ALA A 40 -7.85 -1.30 -2.74
CA ALA A 40 -6.88 -1.13 -3.81
C ALA A 40 -5.92 0.03 -3.56
N VAL A 41 -6.45 1.21 -3.20
CA VAL A 41 -5.64 2.39 -2.91
C VAL A 41 -4.78 2.18 -1.67
N GLN A 42 -5.35 1.60 -0.61
CA GLN A 42 -4.62 1.34 0.63
C GLN A 42 -3.50 0.32 0.41
N LEU A 43 -3.77 -0.77 -0.30
CA LEU A 43 -2.83 -1.85 -0.55
C LEU A 43 -1.68 -1.37 -1.43
N ALA A 44 -1.95 -0.61 -2.49
CA ALA A 44 -0.91 -0.03 -3.33
C ALA A 44 0.08 0.82 -2.51
N TYR A 45 -0.43 1.71 -1.67
CA TYR A 45 0.40 2.51 -0.76
C TYR A 45 1.20 1.63 0.21
N VAL A 46 0.58 0.62 0.82
CA VAL A 46 1.28 -0.30 1.73
C VAL A 46 2.41 -1.05 1.02
N ILE A 47 2.18 -1.53 -0.19
CA ILE A 47 3.19 -2.21 -1.01
C ILE A 47 4.38 -1.28 -1.30
N GLU A 48 4.12 -0.05 -1.73
CA GLU A 48 5.17 0.95 -1.99
C GLU A 48 6.02 1.21 -0.75
N ILE A 49 5.38 1.39 0.42
CA ILE A 49 6.11 1.56 1.68
C ILE A 49 6.94 0.32 2.01
N CYS A 50 6.41 -0.89 1.79
CA CYS A 50 7.14 -2.12 2.06
C CYS A 50 8.41 -2.25 1.21
N ILE A 51 8.31 -1.94 -0.09
CA ILE A 51 9.44 -1.99 -1.03
C ILE A 51 10.53 -1.00 -0.61
N ASN A 52 10.15 0.21 -0.20
CA ASN A 52 11.07 1.29 0.15
C ASN A 52 11.74 1.15 1.54
N HIS A 53 11.35 0.18 2.36
CA HIS A 53 11.89 0.01 3.71
C HIS A 53 12.69 -1.28 3.87
N ARG A 54 13.84 -1.24 4.56
CA ARG A 54 14.76 -2.39 4.69
C ARG A 54 14.12 -3.69 5.21
N ASN A 55 13.15 -3.61 6.12
CA ASN A 55 12.49 -4.75 6.73
C ASN A 55 11.06 -4.43 7.18
N GLN A 56 10.27 -5.47 7.46
CA GLN A 56 8.86 -5.37 7.82
C GLN A 56 8.62 -4.51 9.08
N ALA A 57 9.53 -4.58 10.06
CA ALA A 57 9.41 -3.76 11.25
C ALA A 57 9.59 -2.26 10.95
N ALA A 58 10.48 -1.89 10.04
CA ALA A 58 10.66 -0.50 9.62
C ALA A 58 9.45 0.03 8.84
N ALA A 59 8.93 -0.74 7.88
CA ALA A 59 7.71 -0.40 7.15
C ALA A 59 6.50 -0.27 8.08
N GLY A 60 6.33 -1.21 9.01
CA GLY A 60 5.25 -1.17 10.00
C GLY A 60 5.29 0.08 10.87
N ARG A 61 6.48 0.46 11.38
CA ARG A 61 6.62 1.70 12.16
C ARG A 61 6.26 2.96 11.38
N TYR A 62 6.56 2.98 10.07
CA TYR A 62 6.18 4.09 9.19
C TYR A 62 4.66 4.14 9.01
N LEU A 63 4.03 3.02 8.63
CA LEU A 63 2.58 2.95 8.38
C LEU A 63 1.75 3.24 9.64
N TYR A 64 2.25 2.86 10.81
CA TYR A 64 1.53 2.99 12.08
C TYR A 64 2.08 4.10 12.98
N ALA A 65 2.85 5.06 12.44
CA ALA A 65 3.59 6.08 13.18
C ALA A 65 2.79 6.78 14.30
N ASN A 66 1.52 7.11 14.03
CA ASN A 66 0.64 7.77 15.02
C ASN A 66 -0.01 6.78 16.00
N SER A 67 -0.51 5.63 15.50
CA SER A 67 -1.23 4.66 16.35
C SER A 67 -0.31 3.90 17.30
N ARG A 68 0.97 3.72 16.94
CA ARG A 68 1.91 2.89 17.70
C ARG A 68 2.25 3.47 19.07
N THR A 69 2.23 4.79 19.24
CA THR A 69 2.51 5.43 20.55
C THR A 69 1.39 5.21 21.56
N GLN A 70 0.19 4.87 21.09
CA GLN A 70 -1.00 4.67 21.91
C GLN A 70 -1.20 3.20 22.30
N LEU A 71 -0.39 2.28 21.77
CA LEU A 71 -0.51 0.85 22.04
C LEU A 71 0.44 0.42 23.15
N LYS A 72 -0.05 -0.45 24.05
CA LYS A 72 0.74 -1.01 25.16
C LYS A 72 1.92 -1.87 24.69
N SER A 73 1.85 -2.42 23.49
CA SER A 73 2.95 -3.16 22.85
C SER A 73 3.10 -2.79 21.38
N ASN A 74 4.33 -2.49 20.95
CA ASN A 74 4.65 -2.20 19.56
C ASN A 74 4.68 -3.50 18.72
N ASN A 75 3.52 -3.95 18.25
CA ASN A 75 3.36 -5.13 17.38
C ASN A 75 3.19 -4.78 15.89
N ASP A 76 3.71 -3.61 15.48
CA ASP A 76 3.59 -3.02 14.15
C ASP A 76 3.95 -4.00 13.02
N SER A 77 4.98 -4.82 13.22
CA SER A 77 5.40 -5.85 12.27
C SER A 77 4.32 -6.92 12.08
N ASP A 78 3.69 -7.40 13.16
CA ASP A 78 2.63 -8.41 13.10
C ASP A 78 1.35 -7.85 12.47
N ARG A 79 1.01 -6.59 12.78
CA ARG A 79 -0.12 -5.87 12.16
C ARG A 79 0.06 -5.78 10.64
N LEU A 80 1.25 -5.39 10.19
CA LEU A 80 1.58 -5.31 8.77
C LEU A 80 1.54 -6.70 8.11
N ARG A 81 2.10 -7.73 8.75
CA ARG A 81 2.05 -9.11 8.27
C ARG A 81 0.60 -9.58 8.07
N LYS A 82 -0.25 -9.38 9.08
CA LYS A 82 -1.67 -9.75 9.01
C LYS A 82 -2.42 -8.99 7.92
N TYR A 83 -2.10 -7.72 7.72
CA TYR A 83 -2.68 -6.92 6.64
C TYR A 83 -2.31 -7.50 5.26
N LEU A 84 -1.02 -7.74 4.99
CA LEU A 84 -0.56 -8.29 3.72
C LEU A 84 -1.16 -9.68 3.42
N LEU A 85 -1.29 -10.53 4.45
CA LEU A 85 -1.85 -11.88 4.29
C LEU A 85 -3.32 -11.90 3.85
N LYS A 86 -4.10 -10.82 4.08
CA LYS A 86 -5.47 -10.71 3.55
C LYS A 86 -5.50 -10.77 2.02
N PHE A 87 -4.40 -10.39 1.38
CA PHE A 87 -4.24 -10.33 -0.07
C PHE A 87 -3.27 -11.42 -0.58
N GLY A 88 -2.96 -12.42 0.24
CA GLY A 88 -1.99 -13.48 -0.12
C GLY A 88 -0.53 -13.01 -0.20
N LEU A 89 -0.22 -11.79 0.25
CA LEU A 89 1.11 -11.20 0.14
C LEU A 89 1.95 -11.42 1.39
N ARG A 90 3.28 -11.42 1.19
CA ARG A 90 4.28 -11.44 2.27
C ARG A 90 5.36 -10.40 2.00
N PHE A 91 5.86 -9.74 3.04
CA PHE A 91 6.85 -8.66 2.92
C PHE A 91 8.11 -9.07 2.14
N ASP A 92 8.62 -10.26 2.42
CA ASP A 92 9.79 -10.85 1.75
C ASP A 92 9.52 -11.18 0.27
N GLY A 93 8.26 -11.41 -0.11
CA GLY A 93 7.86 -11.59 -1.51
C GLY A 93 7.70 -10.30 -2.31
N LEU A 94 7.66 -9.13 -1.65
CA LEU A 94 7.50 -7.83 -2.32
C LEU A 94 8.82 -7.24 -2.83
N LYS A 95 9.95 -7.72 -2.32
CA LYS A 95 11.29 -7.27 -2.73
C LYS A 95 11.87 -8.28 -3.71
N ARG A 96 11.73 -8.00 -5.00
CA ARG A 96 12.51 -8.67 -6.05
C ARG A 96 13.69 -7.77 -6.45
#